data_AF-M2ZSH1-F1
#
_entry.id   AF-M2ZSH1-F1
#
_cell.length_a   1.000
_cell.length_b   1.000
_cell.length_c   1.000
_cell.angle_alpha   90.00
_cell.angle_beta   90.00
_cell.angle_gamma   90.00
#
_symmetry.space_group_name_H-M   'P 1'
#
loop_
_entity.id
_entity.type
_entity.pdbx_description
1 polymer ?
#
loop_
_entity_poly.entity_id
_entity_poly.type
_entity_poly.pdbx_seq_one_letter_code
_entity_poly.pdbx_strand_id
1 'polypeptide(L)'
;MSEGRGIEVELELLEARITTLADLGDLTADLVATASRLAERLPMLGTAPPAVHLANRLREAAGGSGLAGEVESTEREVREYQQMLAAAKRKYQEHDERSGEDLRAGTKAVETSGEAGRAS
;
A
#
# COMPACT_ATOMS: atom_id res chain seq x y z
N MET A 1 -9.41 -9.74 -35.03
CA MET A 1 -9.89 -8.59 -34.24
C MET A 1 -10.14 -9.10 -32.84
N SER A 2 -9.26 -8.79 -31.88
CA SER A 2 -9.43 -9.25 -30.49
C SER A 2 -10.38 -8.27 -29.82
N GLU A 3 -11.59 -8.73 -29.53
CA GLU A 3 -12.61 -7.97 -28.81
C GLU A 3 -12.03 -7.50 -27.47
N GLY A 4 -12.04 -6.19 -27.25
CA GLY A 4 -11.53 -5.56 -26.04
C GLY A 4 -12.28 -6.06 -24.82
N ARG A 5 -11.72 -7.05 -24.13
CA ARG A 5 -12.06 -7.30 -22.73
C ARG A 5 -11.51 -6.13 -21.91
N GLY A 6 -12.35 -5.10 -21.75
CA GLY A 6 -12.09 -4.05 -20.77
C GLY A 6 -12.03 -4.65 -19.38
N ILE A 7 -11.06 -4.21 -18.57
CA ILE A 7 -11.01 -4.52 -17.15
C ILE A 7 -11.77 -3.39 -16.46
N GLU A 8 -12.89 -3.72 -15.82
CA GLU A 8 -13.59 -2.79 -14.93
C GLU A 8 -12.86 -2.73 -13.59
N VAL A 9 -12.54 -1.52 -13.14
CA VAL A 9 -11.81 -1.29 -11.88
C VAL A 9 -12.74 -0.60 -10.90
N GLU A 10 -13.05 -1.30 -9.81
CA GLU A 10 -13.83 -0.77 -8.71
C GLU A 10 -12.95 0.12 -7.81
N LEU A 11 -12.87 1.42 -8.15
CA LEU A 11 -12.00 2.37 -7.45
C LEU A 11 -12.34 2.55 -5.97
N GLU A 12 -13.60 2.32 -5.58
CA GLU A 12 -14.04 2.34 -4.18
C GLU A 12 -13.52 1.14 -3.40
N LEU A 13 -13.58 -0.07 -3.97
CA LEU A 13 -12.98 -1.26 -3.35
C LEU A 13 -11.46 -1.11 -3.23
N LEU A 14 -10.83 -0.49 -4.24
CA LEU A 14 -9.41 -0.21 -4.22
C LEU A 14 -9.03 0.78 -3.10
N GLU A 15 -9.85 1.82 -2.88
CA GLU A 15 -9.68 2.74 -1.75
C GLU A 15 -9.81 2.02 -0.41
N ALA A 16 -10.86 1.22 -0.23
CA ALA A 16 -11.05 0.45 1.00
C ALA A 16 -9.86 -0.49 1.29
N ARG A 17 -9.28 -1.08 0.24
CA ARG A 17 -8.08 -1.91 0.36
C ARG A 17 -6.85 -1.10 0.75
N ILE A 18 -6.66 0.09 0.18
CA ILE A 18 -5.58 1.01 0.55
C ILE A 18 -5.70 1.42 2.02
N THR A 19 -6.91 1.76 2.49
CA THR A 19 -7.16 2.08 3.90
C THR A 19 -6.82 0.89 4.80
N THR A 20 -7.27 -0.31 4.45
CA THR A 20 -6.97 -1.53 5.23
C THR A 20 -5.47 -1.79 5.33
N LEU A 21 -4.72 -1.54 4.25
CA LEU A 21 -3.26 -1.68 4.24
C LEU A 21 -2.57 -0.60 5.07
N ALA A 22 -3.10 0.62 5.08
CA ALA A 22 -2.60 1.68 5.96
C ALA A 22 -2.77 1.30 7.43
N ASP A 23 -3.96 0.83 7.82
CA ASP A 23 -4.23 0.37 9.18
C ASP A 23 -3.30 -0.80 9.57
N LEU A 24 -3.07 -1.75 8.66
CA LEU A 24 -2.13 -2.84 8.87
C LEU A 24 -0.68 -2.33 9.00
N GLY A 25 -0.30 -1.32 8.23
CA GLY A 25 1.00 -0.66 8.33
C GLY A 25 1.21 -0.01 9.70
N ASP A 26 0.18 0.62 10.25
CA ASP A 26 0.25 1.25 11.57
C ASP A 26 0.32 0.20 12.69
N LEU A 27 -0.49 -0.86 12.61
CA LEU A 27 -0.43 -1.99 13.56
C LEU A 27 0.93 -2.71 13.52
N THR A 28 1.52 -2.86 12.33
CA THR A 28 2.84 -3.47 12.19
C THR A 28 3.94 -2.54 12.72
N ALA A 29 3.83 -1.23 12.54
CA ALA A 29 4.76 -0.26 13.15
C ALA A 29 4.72 -0.30 14.68
N ASP A 30 3.53 -0.40 15.30
CA ASP A 30 3.39 -0.59 16.74
C ASP A 30 4.04 -1.90 17.23
N LEU A 31 3.95 -2.95 16.41
CA LEU A 31 4.60 -4.23 16.69
C LEU A 31 6.13 -4.11 16.59
N VAL A 32 6.67 -3.42 15.57
CA VAL A 32 8.11 -3.10 15.48
C VAL A 32 8.57 -2.38 16.74
N ALA A 33 7.87 -1.32 17.14
CA ALA A 33 8.22 -0.55 18.35
C ALA A 33 8.20 -1.43 19.61
N THR A 34 7.31 -2.42 19.68
CA THR A 34 7.22 -3.34 20.80
C THR A 34 8.33 -4.40 20.78
N ALA A 35 8.64 -4.96 19.60
CA ALA A 35 9.73 -5.92 19.42
C ALA A 35 11.10 -5.28 19.67
N SER A 36 11.34 -4.06 19.19
CA SER A 36 12.56 -3.30 19.45
C SER A 36 12.74 -3.03 20.95
N ARG A 37 11.68 -2.61 21.65
CA ARG A 37 11.72 -2.45 23.12
C ARG A 37 12.00 -3.76 23.85
N LEU A 38 11.52 -4.89 23.34
CA LEU A 38 11.85 -6.21 23.89
C LEU A 38 13.34 -6.53 23.71
N ALA A 39 13.90 -6.22 22.55
CA ALA A 39 15.31 -6.42 22.23
C ALA A 39 16.27 -5.55 23.05
N GLU A 40 15.82 -4.37 23.50
CA GLU A 40 16.63 -3.49 24.35
C GLU A 40 16.70 -3.98 25.80
N ARG A 41 15.76 -4.80 26.23
CA ARG A 41 15.67 -5.28 27.62
C ARG A 41 16.49 -6.55 27.82
N LEU A 42 17.28 -6.58 28.90
CA LEU A 42 17.91 -7.82 29.34
C LEU A 42 16.90 -8.64 30.16
N PRO A 43 16.58 -9.89 29.77
CA PRO A 43 15.71 -10.75 30.55
C PRO A 43 16.33 -11.07 31.91
N MET A 44 15.55 -10.92 32.99
CA MET A 44 16.01 -11.30 34.33
C MET A 44 15.83 -12.81 34.55
N LEU A 45 16.80 -13.60 34.07
CA LEU A 45 16.81 -15.05 34.21
C LEU A 45 17.71 -15.55 35.36
N GLY A 46 18.34 -14.63 36.08
CA GLY A 46 19.34 -14.89 37.13
C GLY A 46 20.77 -14.55 36.70
N THR A 47 21.74 -14.79 37.59
CA THR A 47 23.16 -14.42 37.40
C THR A 47 24.07 -15.62 37.11
N ALA A 48 23.53 -16.84 37.14
CA ALA A 48 24.29 -18.04 36.79
C ALA A 48 24.77 -17.94 35.32
N PRO A 49 26.00 -18.38 34.99
CA PRO A 49 26.51 -18.34 33.61
C PRO A 49 25.54 -18.84 32.52
N PRO A 50 24.84 -19.98 32.67
CA PRO A 50 23.86 -20.42 31.67
C PRO A 50 22.64 -19.48 31.55
N ALA A 51 22.20 -18.85 32.64
CA ALA A 51 21.09 -17.91 32.62
C ALA A 51 21.45 -16.61 31.89
N VAL A 52 22.66 -16.10 32.10
CA VAL A 52 23.19 -14.93 31.38
C VAL A 52 23.32 -15.23 29.89
N HIS A 53 23.82 -16.42 29.53
CA HIS A 53 23.90 -16.84 28.14
C HIS A 53 22.52 -16.90 27.47
N LEU A 54 21.52 -17.49 28.14
CA LEU A 54 20.15 -17.54 27.64
C LEU A 54 19.53 -16.13 27.51
N ALA A 55 19.75 -15.24 28.49
CA ALA A 55 19.27 -13.86 28.45
C ALA A 55 19.83 -13.11 27.23
N ASN A 56 21.12 -13.30 26.92
CA ASN A 56 21.74 -12.72 25.74
C ASN A 56 21.15 -13.29 24.44
N ARG A 57 20.94 -14.61 24.35
CA ARG A 57 20.32 -15.24 23.17
C ARG A 57 18.89 -14.75 22.91
N LEU A 58 18.09 -14.59 23.96
CA LEU A 58 16.75 -14.03 23.82
C LEU A 58 16.77 -12.57 23.36
N ARG A 59 17.73 -11.78 23.86
CA ARG A 59 17.92 -10.40 23.43
C ARG A 59 18.28 -10.33 21.95
N GLU A 60 19.19 -11.18 21.50
CA GLU A 60 19.60 -11.28 20.10
C GLU A 60 18.45 -11.73 19.20
N ALA A 61 17.71 -12.76 19.60
CA ALA A 61 16.55 -13.26 18.86
C ALA A 61 15.41 -12.22 18.77
N ALA A 62 15.28 -11.34 19.76
CA ALA A 62 14.32 -10.24 19.71
C ALA A 62 14.82 -9.04 18.88
N GLY A 63 16.14 -8.90 18.68
CA GLY A 63 16.78 -7.75 18.05
C GLY A 63 16.61 -7.64 16.54
N GLY A 64 17.36 -6.70 15.94
CA GLY A 64 17.25 -6.38 14.51
C GLY A 64 17.65 -7.51 13.56
N SER A 65 18.40 -8.51 14.02
CA SER A 65 18.69 -9.73 13.25
C SER A 65 17.65 -10.85 13.46
N GLY A 66 16.66 -10.61 14.32
CA GLY A 66 15.57 -11.55 14.62
C GLY A 66 14.23 -10.84 14.53
N LEU A 67 13.37 -11.02 15.54
CA LEU A 67 11.97 -10.62 15.50
C LEU A 67 11.75 -9.15 15.11
N ALA A 68 12.49 -8.20 15.70
CA ALA A 68 12.29 -6.79 15.39
C ALA A 68 12.58 -6.48 13.91
N GLY A 69 13.64 -7.08 13.34
CA GLY A 69 13.98 -6.92 11.93
C GLY A 69 12.98 -7.57 10.98
N GLU A 70 12.47 -8.77 11.32
CA GLU A 70 11.45 -9.45 10.52
C GLU A 70 10.15 -8.64 10.45
N VAL A 71 9.70 -8.10 11.58
CA VAL A 71 8.50 -7.25 11.62
C VAL A 71 8.75 -5.93 10.89
N GLU A 72 9.94 -5.33 11.01
CA GLU A 72 10.29 -4.11 10.25
C GLU A 72 10.29 -4.36 8.73
N SER A 73 10.81 -5.50 8.28
CA SER A 73 10.74 -5.89 6.88
C SER A 73 9.29 -6.01 6.40
N THR A 74 8.44 -6.64 7.23
CA THR A 74 7.01 -6.83 6.91
C THR A 74 6.28 -5.48 6.84
N GLU A 75 6.55 -4.56 7.77
CA GLU A 75 5.98 -3.21 7.78
C GLU A 75 6.31 -2.46 6.48
N ARG A 76 7.56 -2.56 6.03
CA ARG A 76 8.03 -1.96 4.78
C ARG A 76 7.28 -2.52 3.57
N GLU A 77 7.14 -3.84 3.47
CA GLU A 77 6.40 -4.48 2.38
C GLU A 77 4.93 -4.04 2.33
N VAL A 78 4.27 -3.93 3.48
CA VAL A 78 2.88 -3.45 3.56
C VAL A 78 2.77 -2.00 3.05
N ARG A 79 3.70 -1.13 3.45
CA ARG A 79 3.72 0.27 2.98
C ARG A 79 4.03 0.38 1.49
N GLU A 80 4.96 -0.42 0.97
CA GLU A 80 5.26 -0.46 -0.46
C GLU A 80 4.03 -0.89 -1.26
N TYR A 81 3.33 -1.94 -0.81
CA TYR A 81 2.11 -2.41 -1.46
C TYR A 81 0.98 -1.37 -1.43
N GLN A 82 0.81 -0.68 -0.29
CA GLN A 82 -0.12 0.45 -0.16
C GLN A 82 0.17 1.54 -1.20
N GLN A 83 1.45 1.95 -1.33
CA GLN A 83 1.87 2.98 -2.28
C GLN A 83 1.64 2.54 -3.73
N MET A 84 1.93 1.28 -4.06
CA MET A 84 1.68 0.71 -5.38
C MET A 84 0.19 0.74 -5.73
N LEU A 85 -0.69 0.35 -4.81
CA LEU A 85 -2.14 0.40 -5.04
C LEU A 85 -2.64 1.84 -5.21
N ALA A 86 -2.16 2.78 -4.38
CA ALA A 86 -2.53 4.19 -4.50
C ALA A 86 -2.07 4.80 -5.84
N ALA A 87 -0.87 4.45 -6.31
CA ALA A 87 -0.37 4.87 -7.61
C ALA A 87 -1.18 4.25 -8.75
N ALA A 88 -1.57 2.97 -8.64
CA ALA A 88 -2.43 2.32 -9.61
C ALA A 88 -3.81 2.99 -9.69
N LYS A 89 -4.44 3.27 -8.54
CA LYS A 89 -5.72 3.99 -8.45
C LYS A 89 -5.64 5.33 -9.20
N ARG A 90 -4.60 6.12 -8.92
CA ARG A 90 -4.41 7.44 -9.56
C ARG A 90 -4.32 7.32 -11.09
N LYS A 91 -3.55 6.34 -11.60
CA LYS A 91 -3.43 6.11 -13.05
C LYS A 91 -4.77 5.78 -13.70
N TYR A 92 -5.63 5.01 -13.03
CA TYR A 92 -6.97 4.72 -13.54
C TYR A 92 -7.86 5.97 -13.56
N GLN A 93 -7.83 6.78 -12.50
CA GLN A 93 -8.59 8.03 -12.45
C GLN A 93 -8.14 9.01 -13.56
N GLU A 94 -6.84 9.20 -13.75
CA GLU A 94 -6.30 10.05 -14.81
C GLU A 94 -6.70 9.56 -16.21
N HIS A 95 -6.76 8.24 -16.42
CA HIS A 95 -7.20 7.66 -17.69
C HIS A 95 -8.71 7.88 -17.94
N ASP A 96 -9.53 7.72 -16.91
CA ASP A 96 -10.98 7.93 -17.00
C ASP A 96 -11.34 9.40 -17.25
N GLU A 97 -10.66 10.32 -16.56
CA GLU A 97 -10.79 11.77 -16.76
C GLU A 97 -10.43 12.18 -18.20
N ARG A 98 -9.28 11.72 -18.72
CA ARG A 98 -8.85 11.99 -20.10
C ARG A 98 -9.82 11.43 -21.13
N SER A 99 -10.32 10.22 -20.91
CA SER A 99 -11.30 9.59 -21.80
C SER A 99 -12.62 10.37 -21.82
N GLY A 100 -13.05 10.89 -20.66
CA GLY A 100 -14.21 11.76 -20.55
C GLY A 100 -14.03 13.11 -21.24
N GLU A 101 -12.84 13.71 -21.16
CA GLU A 101 -12.50 14.94 -21.88
C GLU A 101 -12.53 14.74 -23.40
N ASP A 102 -11.94 13.65 -23.91
CA ASP A 102 -11.94 13.32 -25.34
C ASP A 102 -13.37 13.10 -25.88
N LEU A 103 -14.23 12.41 -25.11
CA LEU A 103 -15.65 12.23 -25.47
C LEU A 103 -16.41 13.56 -25.47
N ARG A 104 -16.17 14.46 -24.49
CA ARG A 104 -16.76 15.80 -24.46
C ARG A 104 -16.27 16.68 -25.61
N ALA A 105 -14.99 16.58 -25.97
CA ALA A 105 -14.43 17.30 -27.11
C ALA A 105 -15.01 16.80 -28.43
N GLY A 106 -15.15 15.48 -28.60
CA GLY A 106 -15.76 14.86 -29.77
C GLY A 106 -17.23 15.21 -29.95
N THR A 107 -18.03 15.18 -28.87
CA THR A 107 -19.45 15.57 -28.90
C THR A 107 -19.63 17.04 -29.28
N LYS A 108 -18.83 17.94 -28.71
CA LYS A 108 -18.84 19.38 -29.06
C LYS A 108 -18.47 19.63 -30.54
N ALA A 109 -17.51 18.88 -31.08
CA ALA A 109 -17.14 18.98 -32.50
C ALA A 109 -18.27 18.53 -33.44
N VAL A 110 -19.02 17.49 -33.06
CA VAL A 110 -20.18 16.99 -33.81
C VAL A 110 -21.34 18.00 -33.77
N GLU A 111 -21.60 18.62 -32.63
CA GLU A 111 -22.67 19.64 -32.48
C GLU A 111 -22.40 20.89 -33.32
N THR A 112 -21.17 21.41 -33.29
CA THR A 112 -20.79 22.59 -34.10
C THR A 112 -20.86 22.33 -35.61
N SER A 113 -20.62 21.09 -36.04
CA SER A 113 -20.71 20.69 -37.45
C SER A 113 -22.16 20.47 -37.90
N GLY A 114 -23.04 20.02 -37.00
CA GLY A 114 -24.47 19.84 -37.25
C GLY A 114 -25.26 21.16 -37.34
N GLU A 115 -24.83 22.19 -36.62
CA GLU A 115 -25.48 23.50 -36.63
C GLU A 115 -25.12 24.33 -37.87
N ALA A 116 -23.89 24.19 -38.38
CA ALA A 116 -23.48 24.80 -39.66
C ALA A 116 -24.22 24.20 -40.87
N GLY A 117 -24.63 22.93 -40.82
CA GLY A 117 -25.35 22.25 -41.89
C GLY A 117 -26.86 22.53 -41.97
N ARG A 118 -27.46 23.13 -40.93
CA ARG A 118 -28.91 23.46 -40.90
C ARG A 118 -29.25 24.89 -41.33
N ALA A 119 -28.24 25.74 -41.51
CA ALA A 119 -28.40 27.14 -41.90
C ALA A 119 -28.20 27.39 -43.41
N SER A 120 -28.17 26.35 -44.25
CA SER A 120 -28.05 26.44 -45.72
C SER A 120 -29.29 25.93 -46.42
#